data_AF-A0A806JY66-F1
#
_entry.id   AF-A0A806JY66-F1
#
_cell.length_a   1.000
_cell.length_b   1.000
_cell.length_c   1.000
_cell.angle_alpha   90.00
_cell.angle_beta   90.00
_cell.angle_gamma   90.00
#
_symmetry.space_group_name_H-M   'P 1'
#
loop_
_entity.id
_entity.type
_entity.pdbx_description
1 polymer ?
#
loop_
_entity_poly.entity_id
_entity_poly.type
_entity_poly.pdbx_seq_one_letter_code
_entity_poly.pdbx_strand_id
1 'polypeptide(L)'
;MGVVGILKPGLFIYECVRIIILAFVLVIIMPEKSSIPWLAFIAPGALFPLMALFLWLDILYYKAFIPLFIAGKCIGIFSLLIWSLISRQLTMIEGFAGYLIIPEMIFLCGDLFALAAILFIYRSMQIVNKPLAATAETPDTEDA
;
A
#
# COMPACT_ATOMS: atom_id res chain seq x y z
N MET A 1 23.39 -8.54 1.70
CA MET A 1 22.08 -8.51 2.37
C MET A 1 21.79 -7.07 2.81
N GLY A 2 21.46 -6.21 1.86
CA GLY A 2 21.28 -4.77 2.08
C GLY A 2 19.83 -4.40 2.35
N VAL A 3 19.60 -3.14 2.75
CA VAL A 3 18.38 -2.29 2.76
C VAL A 3 17.03 -2.99 2.52
N VAL A 4 16.86 -3.74 1.42
CA VAL A 4 15.69 -4.59 1.11
C VAL A 4 15.34 -5.58 2.22
N GLY A 5 16.34 -6.19 2.88
CA GLY A 5 16.12 -7.15 3.97
C GLY A 5 15.51 -6.54 5.23
N ILE A 6 15.65 -5.22 5.43
CA ILE A 6 15.09 -4.48 6.56
C ILE A 6 13.75 -3.83 6.16
N LEU A 7 13.65 -3.33 4.93
CA LEU A 7 12.42 -2.75 4.40
C LEU A 7 11.26 -3.74 4.37
N LYS A 8 11.51 -5.01 4.00
CA LYS A 8 10.49 -6.07 3.97
C LYS A 8 9.74 -6.24 5.30
N PRO A 9 10.40 -6.60 6.41
CA PRO A 9 9.73 -6.79 7.69
C PRO A 9 9.16 -5.48 8.26
N GLY A 10 9.83 -4.34 8.02
CA GLY A 10 9.33 -3.03 8.44
C GLY A 10 8.00 -2.66 7.77
N LEU A 11 7.89 -2.85 6.45
CA LEU A 11 6.63 -2.63 5.73
C LEU A 11 5.54 -3.58 6.19
N PHE A 12 5.88 -4.85 6.44
CA PHE A 12 4.93 -5.85 6.93
C PHE A 12 4.30 -5.42 8.26
N ILE A 13 5.14 -5.07 9.23
CA ILE A 13 4.67 -4.61 10.56
C ILE A 13 3.82 -3.36 10.40
N TYR A 14 4.25 -2.40 9.57
CA TYR A 14 3.48 -1.19 9.29
C TYR A 14 2.08 -1.49 8.74
N GLU A 15 1.94 -2.36 7.73
CA GLU A 15 0.64 -2.72 7.17
C GLU A 15 -0.24 -3.45 8.20
N CYS A 16 0.32 -4.33 9.03
CA CYS A 16 -0.42 -5.00 10.11
C CYS A 16 -0.96 -3.99 11.14
N VAL A 17 -0.10 -3.08 11.62
CA VAL A 17 -0.49 -2.02 12.55
C VAL A 17 -1.58 -1.14 11.92
N ARG A 18 -1.44 -0.81 10.64
CA ARG A 18 -2.43 -0.02 9.91
C ARG A 18 -3.80 -0.70 9.85
N ILE A 19 -3.85 -1.99 9.52
CA ILE A 19 -5.12 -2.74 9.47
C ILE A 19 -5.79 -2.70 10.85
N ILE A 20 -5.02 -2.89 11.93
CA ILE A 20 -5.55 -2.85 13.31
C ILE A 20 -6.12 -1.46 13.61
N ILE A 21 -5.40 -0.38 13.30
CA ILE A 21 -5.90 0.97 13.56
C ILE A 21 -7.14 1.27 12.72
N LEU A 22 -7.15 0.93 11.43
CA LEU A 22 -8.32 1.13 10.57
C LEU A 22 -9.55 0.35 11.06
N ALA A 23 -9.36 -0.89 11.54
CA ALA A 23 -10.42 -1.68 12.14
C ALA A 23 -10.95 -1.03 13.42
N PHE A 24 -10.07 -0.51 14.28
CA PHE A 24 -10.43 0.16 15.52
C PHE A 24 -11.19 1.46 15.27
N VAL A 25 -10.72 2.27 14.30
CA VAL A 25 -11.40 3.47 13.82
C VAL A 25 -12.78 3.13 13.27
N LEU A 26 -12.91 2.03 12.51
CA LEU A 26 -14.18 1.57 11.95
C LEU A 26 -15.18 1.19 13.06
N VAL A 27 -14.72 0.55 14.14
CA VAL A 27 -15.57 0.20 15.30
C VAL A 27 -16.00 1.45 16.07
N ILE A 28 -15.11 2.41 16.28
CA ILE A 28 -15.42 3.62 17.06
C ILE A 28 -16.31 4.60 16.29
N ILE A 29 -16.07 4.76 14.98
CA ILE A 29 -16.74 5.75 14.14
C ILE A 29 -18.08 5.23 13.59
N MET A 30 -18.47 3.98 13.86
CA MET A 30 -19.74 3.38 13.41
C MET A 30 -20.91 4.37 13.60
N PRO A 31 -21.38 5.02 12.53
CA PRO A 31 -22.49 5.94 12.65
C PRO A 31 -23.76 5.10 12.57
N GLU A 32 -24.57 5.07 13.63
CA GLU A 32 -25.86 4.36 13.64
C GLU A 32 -26.81 4.81 12.50
N LYS A 33 -26.55 5.96 11.85
CA LYS A 33 -27.45 6.59 10.86
C LYS A 33 -26.74 7.39 9.74
N SER A 34 -25.53 7.04 9.30
CA SER A 34 -24.91 7.78 8.18
C SER A 34 -25.34 7.22 6.82
N SER A 35 -25.91 8.10 5.99
CA SER A 35 -26.24 7.88 4.57
C SER A 35 -25.01 7.94 3.65
N ILE A 36 -23.83 8.26 4.17
CA ILE A 36 -22.57 8.31 3.42
C ILE A 36 -21.87 6.95 3.56
N PRO A 37 -21.41 6.29 2.48
CA PRO A 37 -20.79 4.97 2.55
C PRO A 37 -19.34 5.10 3.03
N TRP A 38 -19.14 5.44 4.30
CA TRP A 38 -17.86 5.46 5.01
C TRP A 38 -17.07 4.15 4.81
N LEU A 39 -17.78 3.02 4.70
CA LEU A 39 -17.22 1.71 4.37
C LEU A 39 -16.51 1.70 3.00
N ALA A 40 -17.02 2.41 1.99
CA ALA A 40 -16.40 2.49 0.67
C ALA A 40 -15.05 3.23 0.69
N PHE A 41 -14.85 4.11 1.68
CA PHE A 41 -13.59 4.84 1.85
C PHE A 41 -12.55 4.04 2.65
N ILE A 42 -13.00 3.22 3.61
CA ILE A 42 -12.12 2.43 4.49
C ILE A 42 -11.79 1.05 3.90
N ALA A 43 -12.72 0.42 3.19
CA ALA A 43 -12.56 -0.93 2.66
C ALA A 43 -11.32 -1.07 1.73
N PRO A 44 -11.03 -0.14 0.81
CA PRO A 44 -9.77 -0.17 0.05
C PRO A 44 -8.55 -0.12 0.98
N GLY A 45 -8.60 0.73 1.99
CA GLY A 45 -7.54 0.89 2.99
C GLY A 45 -7.29 -0.35 3.85
N ALA A 46 -8.23 -1.30 3.94
CA ALA A 46 -8.08 -2.55 4.69
C ALA A 46 -7.81 -3.78 3.79
N LEU A 47 -8.48 -3.87 2.63
CA LEU A 47 -8.35 -5.00 1.69
C LEU A 47 -7.00 -5.04 0.98
N PHE A 48 -6.47 -3.88 0.57
CA PHE A 48 -5.24 -3.84 -0.20
C PHE A 48 -3.97 -4.09 0.63
N PRO A 49 -3.88 -3.66 1.90
CA PRO A 49 -2.83 -4.09 2.83
C PRO A 49 -2.82 -5.60 3.11
N LEU A 50 -3.98 -6.25 3.12
CA LEU A 50 -4.10 -7.71 3.20
C LEU A 50 -3.44 -8.40 1.99
N MET A 51 -3.46 -7.76 0.82
CA MET A 51 -2.75 -8.28 -0.35
C MET A 51 -1.23 -8.11 -0.25
N ALA A 52 -0.76 -7.12 0.53
CA ALA A 52 0.65 -6.97 0.88
C ALA A 52 1.18 -8.16 1.67
N LEU A 53 0.36 -8.75 2.56
CA LEU A 53 0.71 -9.94 3.34
C LEU A 53 1.05 -11.12 2.42
N PHE A 54 0.25 -11.38 1.38
CA PHE A 54 0.53 -12.44 0.41
C PHE A 54 1.80 -12.15 -0.38
N LEU A 55 1.97 -10.89 -0.80
CA LEU A 55 3.14 -10.44 -1.54
C LEU A 55 4.45 -10.55 -0.73
N TRP A 56 4.34 -10.52 0.60
CA TRP A 56 5.47 -10.70 1.51
C TRP A 56 5.80 -12.14 1.85
N LEU A 57 4.86 -13.06 1.68
CA LEU A 57 5.08 -14.50 1.91
C LEU A 57 6.03 -15.07 0.84
N ASP A 58 5.77 -14.77 -0.43
CA ASP A 58 6.69 -15.09 -1.53
C ASP A 58 6.54 -14.09 -2.69
N ILE A 59 7.44 -13.10 -2.73
CA ILE A 59 7.36 -12.05 -3.74
C ILE A 59 7.62 -12.53 -5.18
N LEU A 60 8.34 -13.66 -5.34
CA LEU A 60 8.61 -14.23 -6.67
C LEU A 60 7.37 -14.95 -7.19
N TYR A 61 6.68 -15.67 -6.32
CA TYR A 61 5.43 -16.37 -6.64
C TYR A 61 4.26 -15.40 -6.86
N TYR A 62 4.14 -14.38 -6.01
CA TYR A 62 3.03 -13.42 -6.03
C TYR A 62 3.32 -12.13 -6.83
N LYS A 63 4.35 -12.13 -7.71
CA LYS A 63 4.73 -10.97 -8.52
C LYS A 63 3.57 -10.38 -9.35
N ALA A 64 2.62 -11.21 -9.76
CA ALA A 64 1.44 -10.81 -10.53
C ALA A 64 0.49 -9.89 -9.74
N PHE A 65 0.56 -9.91 -8.41
CA PHE A 65 -0.27 -9.08 -7.53
C PHE A 65 0.37 -7.71 -7.22
N ILE A 66 1.60 -7.45 -7.65
CA ILE A 66 2.30 -6.17 -7.42
C ILE A 66 1.54 -4.98 -8.02
N PRO A 67 1.09 -5.02 -9.29
CA PRO A 67 0.33 -3.92 -9.88
C PRO A 67 -0.97 -3.67 -9.13
N LEU A 68 -1.60 -4.74 -8.64
CA LEU A 68 -2.86 -4.68 -7.92
C LEU A 68 -2.67 -4.09 -6.51
N PHE A 69 -1.55 -4.39 -5.83
CA PHE A 69 -1.15 -3.72 -4.59
C PHE A 69 -0.91 -2.21 -4.81
N ILE A 70 -0.19 -1.84 -5.86
CA ILE A 70 0.06 -0.43 -6.21
C ILE A 70 -1.26 0.30 -6.50
N ALA A 71 -2.13 -0.29 -7.32
CA ALA A 71 -3.45 0.28 -7.62
C ALA A 71 -4.28 0.47 -6.34
N GLY A 72 -4.25 -0.52 -5.46
CA GLY A 72 -4.90 -0.46 -4.16
C GLY A 72 -4.41 0.68 -3.26
N LYS A 73 -3.09 0.90 -3.22
CA LYS A 73 -2.49 2.03 -2.50
C LYS A 73 -2.88 3.38 -3.11
N CYS A 74 -2.88 3.49 -4.43
CA CYS A 74 -3.34 4.71 -5.10
C CYS A 74 -4.80 5.01 -4.74
N ILE A 75 -5.69 4.01 -4.79
CA ILE A 75 -7.10 4.16 -4.40
C ILE A 75 -7.21 4.57 -2.93
N GLY A 76 -6.44 3.96 -2.03
CA GLY A 76 -6.39 4.33 -0.62
C GLY A 76 -5.97 5.79 -0.38
N ILE A 77 -4.94 6.25 -1.09
CA ILE A 77 -4.49 7.65 -1.06
C ILE A 77 -5.60 8.59 -1.54
N PHE A 78 -6.22 8.30 -2.69
CA PHE A 78 -7.31 9.11 -3.22
C PHE A 78 -8.51 9.15 -2.27
N SER A 79 -8.85 7.99 -1.69
CA SER A 79 -9.91 7.86 -0.70
C SER A 79 -9.64 8.73 0.53
N LEU A 80 -8.43 8.67 1.09
CA LEU A 80 -8.02 9.50 2.23
C LEU A 80 -8.01 11.00 1.88
N LEU A 81 -7.57 11.38 0.68
CA LEU A 81 -7.60 12.78 0.25
C LEU A 81 -9.03 13.30 0.11
N ILE A 82 -9.94 12.54 -0.51
CA ILE A 82 -11.35 12.89 -0.61
C ILE A 82 -11.97 13.02 0.79
N TRP A 83 -11.70 12.05 1.66
CA TRP A 83 -12.15 12.09 3.05
C TRP A 83 -11.64 13.32 3.79
N SER A 84 -10.36 13.67 3.63
CA SER A 84 -9.75 14.85 4.25
C SER A 84 -10.35 16.17 3.75
N LEU A 85 -10.73 16.24 2.47
CA LEU A 85 -11.41 17.41 1.91
C LEU A 85 -12.83 17.55 2.48
N ILE A 86 -13.58 16.45 2.58
CA ILE A 86 -14.93 16.42 3.15
C ILE A 86 -14.88 16.74 4.66
N SER A 87 -13.94 16.14 5.40
CA SER A 87 -13.79 16.33 6.83
C SER A 87 -13.46 17.79 7.17
N ARG A 88 -12.55 18.43 6.42
CA ARG A 88 -12.24 19.86 6.56
C ARG A 88 -13.45 20.75 6.32
N GLN A 89 -14.28 20.44 5.33
CA GLN A 89 -15.53 21.17 5.10
C GLN A 89 -16.49 21.03 6.29
N LEU A 90 -16.66 19.83 6.83
CA LEU A 90 -17.49 19.58 8.01
C LEU A 90 -16.96 20.31 9.25
N THR A 91 -15.64 20.30 9.48
CA THR A 91 -15.00 20.98 10.61
C THR A 91 -15.18 22.49 10.58
N MET A 92 -15.17 23.11 9.39
CA MET A 92 -15.45 24.54 9.25
C MET A 92 -16.90 24.91 9.58
N ILE A 93 -17.84 23.98 9.40
CA ILE A 93 -19.27 24.20 9.61
C ILE A 93 -19.66 23.91 11.07
N GLU A 94 -19.11 22.86 11.68
CA GLU A 94 -19.55 22.35 13.00
C GLU A 94 -18.52 22.53 14.12
N GLY A 95 -17.34 23.12 13.84
CA GLY A 95 -16.29 23.34 14.85
C GLY A 95 -15.68 22.05 15.42
N PHE A 96 -16.06 20.89 14.89
CA PHE A 96 -15.60 19.59 15.34
C PHE A 96 -14.43 19.10 14.47
N ALA A 97 -13.34 18.70 15.14
CA ALA A 97 -12.21 17.92 14.62
C ALA A 97 -10.98 18.67 14.08
N GLY A 98 -10.23 19.31 14.98
CA GLY A 98 -8.76 19.43 14.82
C GLY A 98 -7.99 18.12 15.04
N TYR A 99 -8.62 17.11 15.68
CA TYR A 99 -7.96 15.87 16.13
C TYR A 99 -7.78 14.79 15.05
N LEU A 100 -8.51 14.86 13.92
CA LEU A 100 -8.44 13.83 12.85
C LEU A 100 -7.35 14.10 11.79
N ILE A 101 -6.82 15.33 11.72
CA ILE A 101 -5.84 15.72 10.68
C ILE A 101 -4.50 14.97 10.86
N ILE A 102 -4.06 14.80 12.10
CA ILE A 102 -2.78 14.14 12.42
C ILE A 102 -2.76 12.66 11.98
N PRO A 103 -3.74 11.81 12.37
CA PRO A 103 -3.75 10.42 11.94
C PRO A 103 -3.95 10.28 10.41
N GLU A 104 -4.76 11.13 9.77
CA GLU A 104 -4.90 11.15 8.30
C GLU A 104 -3.55 11.37 7.60
N MET A 105 -2.78 12.37 8.05
CA MET A 105 -1.46 12.67 7.48
C MET A 105 -0.46 11.53 7.71
N ILE A 106 -0.50 10.87 8.87
CA ILE A 106 0.35 9.71 9.16
C ILE A 106 0.04 8.57 8.20
N PHE A 107 -1.23 8.29 7.94
CA PHE A 107 -1.62 7.25 6.98
C PHE A 107 -1.23 7.60 5.55
N LEU A 108 -1.39 8.85 5.14
CA LEU A 108 -1.00 9.33 3.81
C LEU A 108 0.51 9.20 3.59
N CYS A 109 1.31 9.68 4.54
CA CYS A 109 2.77 9.57 4.49
C CYS A 109 3.22 8.11 4.48
N GLY A 110 2.60 7.27 5.31
CA GLY A 110 2.93 5.85 5.35
C GLY A 110 2.51 5.10 4.08
N ASP A 111 1.44 5.49 3.41
CA ASP A 111 1.06 4.96 2.08
C ASP A 111 2.06 5.34 0.99
N LEU A 112 2.48 6.61 0.97
CA LEU A 112 3.53 7.07 0.04
C LEU A 112 4.85 6.33 0.28
N PHE A 113 5.21 6.12 1.55
CA PHE A 113 6.39 5.35 1.92
C PHE A 113 6.27 3.88 1.48
N ALA A 114 5.13 3.24 1.73
CA ALA A 114 4.89 1.86 1.32
C ALA A 114 4.95 1.68 -0.21
N LEU A 115 4.43 2.67 -0.96
CA LEU A 115 4.46 2.69 -2.42
C LEU A 115 5.88 2.90 -2.95
N ALA A 116 6.66 3.81 -2.34
CA ALA A 116 8.06 4.00 -2.68
C ALA A 116 8.91 2.73 -2.39
N ALA A 117 8.68 2.11 -1.23
CA ALA A 117 9.37 0.90 -0.82
C ALA A 117 9.08 -0.28 -1.76
N ILE A 118 7.81 -0.51 -2.14
CA ILE A 118 7.48 -1.63 -3.04
C ILE A 118 8.05 -1.42 -4.45
N LEU A 119 8.05 -0.17 -4.96
CA LEU A 119 8.66 0.16 -6.24
C LEU A 119 10.19 -0.05 -6.21
N PHE A 120 10.84 0.36 -5.12
CA PHE A 120 12.26 0.13 -4.92
C PHE A 120 12.60 -1.37 -4.89
N ILE A 121 11.82 -2.15 -4.15
CA ILE A 121 11.99 -3.61 -4.05
C ILE A 121 11.76 -4.26 -5.42
N TYR A 122 10.69 -3.91 -6.13
CA TYR A 122 10.40 -4.41 -7.46
C TYR A 122 11.53 -4.11 -8.45
N ARG A 123 12.02 -2.86 -8.48
CA ARG A 123 13.15 -2.46 -9.34
C ARG A 123 14.42 -3.24 -9.00
N SER A 124 14.72 -3.43 -7.71
CA SER A 124 15.89 -4.18 -7.27
C SER A 124 15.85 -5.65 -7.71
N MET A 125 14.68 -6.28 -7.71
CA MET A 125 14.50 -7.66 -8.18
C MET A 125 14.63 -7.80 -9.69
N GLN A 126 14.15 -6.82 -10.47
CA GLN A 126 14.31 -6.84 -11.92
C GLN A 126 15.78 -6.75 -12.34
N ILE A 127 16.60 -5.97 -11.62
CA ILE A 127 18.03 -5.83 -11.90
C ILE A 127 18.76 -7.16 -11.64
N VAL A 128 18.43 -7.85 -10.55
CA VAL A 128 19.04 -9.14 -10.19
C VAL A 128 18.65 -10.26 -11.15
N ASN A 129 17.44 -10.24 -11.72
CA ASN A 129 16.97 -11.27 -12.66
C ASN A 129 17.32 -11.02 -14.13
N LYS A 130 17.95 -9.88 -14.46
CA LYS A 130 18.35 -9.55 -15.84
C LYS A 130 19.54 -10.35 -16.43
N PRO A 131 20.44 -11.03 -15.69
CA PRO A 131 21.64 -11.61 -16.29
C PRO A 131 21.52 -13.03 -16.85
N LEU A 132 20.34 -13.69 -16.83
CA LEU A 132 20.19 -15.08 -17.34
C LEU A 132 19.50 -15.20 -18.71
N ALA A 133 18.88 -14.14 -19.21
CA ALA A 133 18.23 -14.17 -20.53
C ALA A 133 19.19 -13.82 -21.69
N ALA A 134 20.35 -13.23 -21.40
CA ALA A 134 21.29 -12.77 -22.42
C ALA A 134 22.42 -13.77 -22.76
N THR A 135 22.47 -14.92 -22.09
CA THR A 135 23.50 -15.96 -22.28
C THR A 135 22.97 -17.24 -22.91
N ALA A 136 21.68 -17.30 -23.27
CA ALA A 136 21.08 -18.46 -23.93
C ALA A 136 21.05 -18.34 -25.48
N GLU A 137 21.57 -17.25 -26.04
CA GLU A 137 21.68 -17.03 -27.49
C GLU A 137 23.15 -16.93 -27.92
N THR A 138 23.89 -18.03 -27.80
CA THR A 138 24.99 -18.31 -28.71
C THR A 138 24.68 -19.62 -29.40
N PRO A 139 24.07 -19.61 -30.60
CA PRO A 139 24.16 -20.78 -31.45
C PRO A 139 25.62 -20.88 -31.87
N ASP A 140 26.28 -21.92 -31.36
CA ASP A 140 27.53 -22.42 -31.92
C ASP A 140 27.27 -22.73 -33.40
N THR A 141 27.55 -21.78 -34.29
CA THR A 141 27.83 -22.10 -35.69
C THR A 141 29.23 -22.66 -35.73
N GLU A 142 29.25 -23.96 -35.43
CA GLU A 142 30.27 -24.93 -35.73
C GLU A 142 30.75 -24.77 -37.18
N ASP A 143 32.07 -24.81 -37.34
CA ASP A 143 32.79 -24.80 -38.60
C ASP A 143 32.24 -25.84 -39.60
N ALA A 144 32.00 -25.41 -40.85
CA ALA A 144 32.07 -26.24 -42.05
C ALA A 144 32.20 -25.38 -43.33
#